data_AF-A0A836TRM4-F1
#
_entry.id   AF-A0A836TRM4-F1
#
_cell.length_a   1.000
_cell.length_b   1.000
_cell.length_c   1.000
_cell.angle_alpha   90.00
_cell.angle_beta   90.00
_cell.angle_gamma   90.00
#
_symmetry.space_group_name_H-M   'P 1'
#
loop_
_entity.id
_entity.type
_entity.pdbx_description
1 polymer ?
#
loop_
_entity_poly.entity_id
_entity_poly.type
_entity_poly.pdbx_seq_one_letter_code
_entity_poly.pdbx_strand_id
1 'polypeptide(L)'
;MQLETDFKTRLRTFLIAHGISIIEREDWRQEGRDLADTLKGESWQEVVTDFAGMVAGFVAGFKEMQPAVLPIYKDLGNFMMDHEQSIHDFALQEVAGNAETSIDGVINMLVNPLSRLSPALSAKTG
;
A
#
# COMPACT_ATOMS: atom_id res chain seq x y z
N MET A 1 -0.12 11.07 -9.42
CA MET A 1 -1.44 10.53 -9.81
C MET A 1 -1.41 9.48 -10.94
N GLN A 2 -0.39 9.49 -11.83
CA GLN A 2 -0.33 8.55 -12.96
C GLN A 2 0.06 7.11 -12.54
N LEU A 3 0.96 6.98 -11.56
CA LEU A 3 1.43 5.69 -11.04
C LEU A 3 0.38 4.85 -10.31
N GLU A 4 -0.46 5.50 -9.50
CA GLU A 4 -1.61 4.85 -8.88
C GLU A 4 -2.58 4.31 -9.94
N THR A 5 -2.73 5.02 -11.05
CA THR A 5 -3.64 4.66 -12.14
C THR A 5 -3.11 3.45 -12.91
N ASP A 6 -1.82 3.43 -13.23
CA ASP A 6 -1.18 2.31 -13.94
C ASP A 6 -1.11 1.05 -13.07
N PHE A 7 -0.82 1.21 -11.79
CA PHE A 7 -0.82 0.13 -10.82
C PHE A 7 -2.22 -0.46 -10.61
N LYS A 8 -3.23 0.40 -10.36
CA LYS A 8 -4.63 -0.04 -10.25
C LYS A 8 -5.13 -0.71 -11.52
N THR A 9 -4.69 -0.28 -12.70
CA THR A 9 -5.08 -0.90 -13.98
C THR A 9 -4.51 -2.30 -14.14
N ARG A 10 -3.22 -2.50 -13.81
CA ARG A 10 -2.58 -3.83 -13.85
C ARG A 10 -3.15 -4.76 -12.79
N LEU A 11 -3.32 -4.25 -11.57
CA LEU A 11 -3.94 -4.99 -10.47
C LEU A 11 -5.37 -5.41 -10.81
N ARG A 12 -6.19 -4.49 -11.35
CA ARG A 12 -7.57 -4.78 -11.78
C ARG A 12 -7.62 -5.86 -12.85
N THR A 13 -6.74 -5.81 -13.84
CA THR A 13 -6.63 -6.83 -14.89
C THR A 13 -6.28 -8.19 -14.31
N PHE A 14 -5.35 -8.23 -13.36
CA PHE A 14 -4.97 -9.44 -12.63
C PHE A 14 -6.13 -10.02 -11.81
N LEU A 15 -6.82 -9.18 -11.03
CA LEU A 15 -7.96 -9.58 -10.19
C LEU A 15 -9.09 -10.17 -11.03
N ILE A 16 -9.45 -9.52 -12.13
CA ILE A 16 -10.44 -10.02 -13.09
C ILE A 16 -10.01 -11.37 -13.66
N ALA A 17 -8.75 -11.51 -14.09
CA ALA A 17 -8.24 -12.76 -14.68
C ALA A 17 -8.28 -13.96 -13.72
N HIS A 18 -8.33 -13.70 -12.40
CA HIS A 18 -8.41 -14.72 -11.36
C HIS A 18 -9.80 -14.84 -10.73
N GLY A 19 -10.82 -14.20 -11.31
CA GLY A 19 -12.20 -14.26 -10.82
C GLY A 19 -12.42 -13.54 -9.48
N ILE A 20 -11.49 -12.68 -9.07
CA ILE A 20 -11.61 -11.89 -7.85
C ILE A 20 -12.47 -10.67 -8.17
N SER A 21 -13.55 -10.49 -7.40
CA SER A 21 -14.43 -9.33 -7.56
C SER A 21 -13.67 -8.04 -7.29
N ILE A 22 -13.75 -7.13 -8.26
CA ILE A 22 -13.23 -5.76 -8.17
C ILE A 22 -14.33 -4.75 -7.82
N ILE A 23 -15.55 -5.23 -7.54
CA ILE A 23 -16.65 -4.39 -7.10
C ILE A 23 -16.32 -3.94 -5.68
N GLU A 24 -15.96 -2.67 -5.57
CA GLU A 24 -15.79 -2.00 -4.30
C GLU A 24 -17.11 -2.11 -3.52
N ARG A 25 -17.05 -2.66 -2.31
CA ARG A 25 -18.23 -2.76 -1.48
C ARG A 25 -18.60 -1.35 -1.00
N GLU A 26 -19.87 -0.98 -1.09
CA GLU A 26 -20.33 0.36 -0.75
C GLU A 26 -20.11 0.71 0.73
N ASP A 27 -20.11 -0.32 1.59
CA ASP A 27 -19.80 -0.18 3.02
C ASP A 27 -18.37 0.31 3.26
N TRP A 28 -17.39 -0.13 2.48
CA TRP A 28 -16.00 0.34 2.60
C TRP A 28 -15.85 1.83 2.30
N ARG A 29 -16.65 2.36 1.36
CA ARG A 29 -16.67 3.80 1.07
C ARG A 29 -17.25 4.59 2.24
N GLN A 30 -18.23 4.04 2.95
CA GLN A 30 -18.79 4.69 4.14
C GLN A 30 -17.83 4.60 5.33
N GLU A 31 -17.24 3.44 5.58
CA GLU A 31 -16.24 3.23 6.63
C GLU A 31 -15.04 4.19 6.47
N GLY A 32 -14.56 4.39 5.24
CA GLY A 32 -13.50 5.36 4.97
C GLY A 32 -13.90 6.81 5.24
N ARG A 33 -15.17 7.18 5.00
CA ARG A 33 -15.69 8.51 5.34
C ARG A 33 -15.82 8.69 6.84
N ASP A 34 -16.36 7.69 7.53
CA ASP A 34 -16.55 7.72 8.98
C ASP A 34 -15.19 7.84 9.69
N LEU A 35 -14.18 7.08 9.23
CA LEU A 35 -12.81 7.21 9.71
C LEU A 35 -12.22 8.61 9.43
N ALA A 36 -12.40 9.16 8.22
CA ALA A 36 -11.91 10.51 7.93
C ALA A 36 -12.58 11.58 8.82
N ASP A 37 -13.84 11.36 9.20
CA ASP A 37 -14.57 12.23 10.12
C ASP A 37 -14.06 12.11 11.56
N THR A 38 -13.60 10.93 12.01
CA THR A 38 -13.01 10.81 13.36
C THR A 38 -11.71 11.58 13.51
N LEU A 39 -10.94 11.71 12.43
CA LEU A 39 -9.66 12.44 12.42
C LEU A 39 -9.83 13.98 12.41
N LYS A 40 -11.06 14.49 12.29
CA LYS A 40 -11.31 15.94 12.25
C LYS A 40 -11.05 16.59 13.61
N GLY A 41 -10.09 17.51 13.63
CA GLY A 41 -9.76 18.29 14.83
C GLY A 41 -8.67 17.65 15.70
N GLU A 42 -8.19 16.46 15.32
CA GLU A 42 -7.00 15.87 15.91
C GLU A 42 -5.74 16.61 15.46
N SER A 43 -4.75 16.64 16.33
CA SER A 43 -3.41 17.09 15.98
C SER A 43 -2.77 16.09 15.01
N TRP A 44 -1.83 16.58 14.19
CA TRP A 44 -1.05 15.71 13.31
C TRP A 44 -0.42 14.54 14.06
N GLN A 45 0.07 14.77 15.29
CA GLN A 45 0.71 13.75 16.12
C GLN A 45 -0.26 12.62 16.53
N GLU A 46 -1.51 12.96 16.85
CA GLU A 46 -2.55 11.98 17.17
C GLU A 46 -2.89 11.16 15.92
N VAL A 47 -3.12 11.84 14.79
CA VAL A 47 -3.42 11.18 13.51
C VAL A 47 -2.33 10.20 13.09
N VAL A 48 -1.05 10.57 13.15
CA VAL A 48 0.04 9.66 12.74
C VAL A 48 0.26 8.52 13.72
N THR A 49 -0.07 8.70 15.00
CA THR A 49 -0.01 7.64 16.01
C THR A 49 -1.06 6.56 15.73
N ASP A 50 -2.30 6.98 15.50
CA ASP A 50 -3.40 6.06 15.17
C ASP A 50 -3.18 5.40 13.80
N PHE A 51 -2.66 6.17 12.83
CA PHE A 51 -2.29 5.66 11.53
C PHE A 51 -1.18 4.60 11.61
N ALA A 52 -0.14 4.81 12.42
CA ALA A 52 0.92 3.82 12.62
C ALA A 52 0.35 2.49 13.14
N GLY A 53 -0.55 2.56 14.12
CA GLY A 53 -1.24 1.38 14.67
C GLY A 53 -2.07 0.64 13.62
N MET A 54 -2.80 1.37 12.78
CA MET A 54 -3.61 0.81 11.69
C MET A 54 -2.74 0.10 10.64
N VAL A 55 -1.68 0.76 10.17
CA VAL A 55 -0.81 0.21 9.12
C VAL A 55 -0.01 -1.00 9.62
N ALA A 56 0.33 -1.06 10.91
CA ALA A 56 0.95 -2.24 11.51
C ALA A 56 0.10 -3.51 11.31
N GLY A 57 -1.23 -3.40 11.39
CA GLY A 57 -2.15 -4.50 11.12
C GLY A 57 -2.09 -4.98 9.66
N PHE A 58 -2.03 -4.06 8.70
CA PHE A 58 -1.87 -4.42 7.29
C PHE A 58 -0.53 -5.11 7.03
N VAL A 59 0.58 -4.56 7.54
CA VAL A 59 1.91 -5.18 7.43
C VAL A 59 1.91 -6.61 7.99
N ALA A 60 1.29 -6.82 9.16
CA ALA A 60 1.16 -8.15 9.74
C ALA A 60 0.37 -9.10 8.83
N GLY A 61 -0.79 -8.66 8.32
CA GLY A 61 -1.60 -9.45 7.40
C GLY A 61 -0.86 -9.81 6.11
N PHE A 62 -0.12 -8.87 5.51
CA PHE A 62 0.71 -9.16 4.34
C PHE A 62 1.81 -10.17 4.66
N LYS A 63 2.43 -10.11 5.85
CA LYS A 63 3.46 -11.09 6.29
C LYS A 63 2.88 -12.49 6.42
N GLU A 64 1.68 -12.60 6.96
CA GLU A 64 0.97 -13.88 7.07
C GLU A 64 0.58 -14.45 5.70
N MET A 65 0.25 -13.58 4.74
CA MET A 65 -0.12 -13.99 3.37
C MET A 65 1.08 -14.31 2.48
N GLN A 66 2.27 -13.78 2.76
CA GLN A 66 3.46 -13.92 1.91
C GLN A 66 3.79 -15.39 1.54
N PRO A 67 3.71 -16.38 2.45
CA PRO A 67 3.98 -17.78 2.11
C PRO A 67 2.99 -18.40 1.12
N ALA A 68 1.78 -17.84 1.02
CA ALA A 68 0.73 -18.32 0.11
C ALA A 68 0.82 -17.68 -1.29
N VAL A 69 1.72 -16.71 -1.49
CA VAL A 69 1.92 -16.06 -2.79
C VAL A 69 2.47 -17.06 -3.80
N LEU A 70 1.74 -17.25 -4.90
CA LEU A 70 2.18 -18.12 -5.98
C LEU A 70 3.55 -17.65 -6.52
N PRO A 71 4.47 -18.56 -6.91
CA PRO A 71 5.81 -18.19 -7.35
C PRO A 71 5.83 -17.16 -8.51
N ILE A 72 4.83 -17.22 -9.40
CA ILE A 72 4.67 -16.29 -10.52
C ILE A 72 4.35 -14.84 -10.09
N TYR A 73 3.92 -14.64 -8.85
CA TYR A 73 3.59 -13.33 -8.26
C TYR A 73 4.53 -12.93 -7.13
N LYS A 74 5.62 -13.65 -6.92
CA LYS A 74 6.55 -13.40 -5.81
C LYS A 74 7.02 -11.95 -5.76
N ASP A 75 7.35 -11.36 -6.92
CA ASP A 75 7.83 -9.98 -6.97
C ASP A 75 6.72 -8.97 -6.69
N LEU A 76 5.49 -9.25 -7.14
CA LEU A 76 4.33 -8.42 -6.81
C LEU A 76 4.00 -8.50 -5.30
N GLY A 77 4.07 -9.70 -4.71
CA GLY A 77 3.90 -9.89 -3.28
C GLY A 77 4.97 -9.17 -2.45
N ASN A 78 6.23 -9.22 -2.89
CA ASN A 78 7.31 -8.46 -2.25
C ASN A 78 7.13 -6.96 -2.41
N PHE A 79 6.72 -6.47 -3.59
CA PHE A 79 6.43 -5.05 -3.79
C PHE A 79 5.32 -4.55 -2.87
N MET A 80 4.22 -5.31 -2.71
CA MET A 80 3.15 -4.98 -1.78
C MET A 80 3.63 -4.93 -0.33
N MET A 81 4.50 -5.85 0.07
CA MET A 81 5.12 -5.82 1.39
C MET A 81 5.96 -4.56 1.61
N ASP A 82 6.85 -4.27 0.66
CA ASP A 82 7.72 -3.09 0.71
C ASP A 82 6.89 -1.80 0.76
N HIS A 83 5.78 -1.75 0.01
CA HIS A 83 4.85 -0.63 0.00
C HIS A 83 4.24 -0.39 1.38
N GLU A 84 3.58 -1.40 1.97
CA GLU A 84 2.96 -1.24 3.29
C GLU A 84 4.00 -0.96 4.38
N GLN A 85 5.17 -1.58 4.31
CA GLN A 85 6.25 -1.32 5.25
C GLN A 85 6.76 0.12 5.12
N SER A 86 6.86 0.68 3.91
CA SER A 86 7.29 2.07 3.72
C SER A 86 6.31 3.09 4.30
N ILE A 87 5.01 2.82 4.23
CA ILE A 87 3.96 3.66 4.81
C ILE A 87 3.99 3.57 6.35
N HIS A 88 4.17 2.36 6.88
CA HIS A 88 4.31 2.15 8.31
C HIS A 88 5.55 2.86 8.86
N ASP A 89 6.69 2.73 8.17
CA ASP A 89 7.94 3.35 8.58
C ASP A 89 7.84 4.89 8.54
N PHE A 90 7.17 5.45 7.52
CA PHE A 90 6.81 6.87 7.51
C PHE A 90 6.05 7.28 8.77
N ALA A 91 4.98 6.55 9.12
CA ALA A 91 4.18 6.87 10.30
C ALA A 91 4.99 6.80 11.60
N LEU A 92 5.88 5.79 11.74
CA LEU A 92 6.77 5.69 12.89
C LEU A 92 7.78 6.84 12.98
N GLN A 93 8.32 7.30 11.84
CA GLN A 93 9.24 8.44 11.80
C GLN A 93 8.53 9.75 12.17
N GLU A 94 7.30 9.96 11.70
CA GLU A 94 6.46 11.10 12.10
C GLU A 94 6.18 11.08 13.61
N VAL A 95 5.81 9.93 14.18
CA VAL A 95 5.61 9.76 15.63
C VAL A 95 6.89 10.07 16.41
N ALA A 96 8.05 9.70 15.86
CA ALA A 96 9.36 9.98 16.46
C ALA A 96 9.83 11.45 16.30
N GLY A 97 9.09 12.28 15.55
CA GLY A 97 9.45 13.68 15.29
C GLY A 97 10.45 13.88 14.14
N ASN A 98 10.70 12.85 13.34
CA ASN A 98 11.65 12.88 12.21
C ASN A 98 10.95 13.26 10.89
N ALA A 99 10.10 14.30 10.91
CA ALA A 99 9.25 14.68 9.78
C ALA A 99 10.03 15.12 8.51
N GLU A 100 11.30 15.52 8.64
CA GLU A 100 12.12 15.94 7.50
C GLU A 100 12.50 14.78 6.58
N THR A 101 12.59 13.56 7.11
CA THR A 101 13.06 12.36 6.37
C THR A 101 12.04 11.22 6.37
N SER A 102 10.95 11.35 7.11
CA SER A 102 9.88 10.36 7.22
C SER A 102 9.37 9.88 5.85
N ILE A 103 9.28 10.80 4.89
CA ILE A 103 8.68 10.55 3.57
C ILE A 103 9.63 9.89 2.57
N ASP A 104 10.93 9.83 2.84
CA ASP A 104 11.94 9.37 1.87
C ASP A 104 11.70 7.92 1.40
N GLY A 105 11.26 7.05 2.32
CA GLY A 105 10.90 5.67 2.02
C GLY A 105 9.74 5.58 1.02
N VAL A 106 8.71 6.40 1.23
CA VAL A 106 7.53 6.49 0.35
C VAL A 106 7.91 7.09 -1.00
N ILE A 107 8.72 8.16 -1.03
CA ILE A 107 9.22 8.75 -2.28
C ILE A 107 10.02 7.73 -3.09
N ASN A 108 10.90 6.95 -2.45
CA ASN A 108 11.67 5.92 -3.13
C ASN A 108 10.77 4.87 -3.80
N MET A 109 9.63 4.53 -3.20
CA MET A 109 8.63 3.64 -3.80
C MET A 109 7.89 4.29 -4.98
N LEU A 110 7.66 5.60 -4.94
CA LEU A 110 7.00 6.35 -6.02
C LEU A 110 7.93 6.62 -7.21
N VAL A 111 9.21 6.87 -6.98
CA VAL A 111 10.19 7.17 -8.04
C VAL A 111 10.67 5.90 -8.75
N ASN A 112 10.72 4.77 -8.04
CA ASN A 112 11.20 3.49 -8.57
C ASN A 112 10.22 2.30 -8.36
N PRO A 113 8.95 2.40 -8.79
CA PRO A 113 7.95 1.39 -8.47
C PRO A 113 8.17 0.08 -9.24
N LEU A 114 8.81 0.13 -10.41
CA LEU A 114 8.91 -1.01 -11.34
C LEU A 114 10.31 -1.62 -11.45
N SER A 115 11.37 -0.94 -10.99
CA SER A 115 12.74 -1.48 -11.00
C SER A 115 12.93 -2.63 -10.01
N ARG A 116 11.94 -2.87 -9.13
CA ARG A 116 11.89 -3.98 -8.17
C ARG A 116 11.04 -5.17 -8.62
N LEU A 117 10.32 -5.07 -9.74
CA LEU A 117 9.54 -6.17 -10.33
C LEU A 117 10.38 -6.85 -11.42
N SER A 118 10.53 -8.18 -11.42
CA SER A 118 11.30 -8.86 -12.47
C SER A 118 10.81 -8.52 -13.88
N PRO A 119 11.70 -8.60 -14.88
CA PRO A 119 11.35 -8.46 -16.30
C PRO A 119 10.17 -9.32 -16.76
N ALA A 120 9.91 -10.46 -16.09
CA ALA A 120 8.82 -11.37 -16.40
C ALA A 120 7.41 -10.76 -16.27
N LEU A 121 7.24 -9.74 -15.41
CA LEU A 121 5.98 -8.98 -15.28
C LEU A 121 5.97 -7.69 -16.13
N SER A 122 7.13 -7.28 -16.64
CA SER A 122 7.32 -6.10 -17.48
C SER A 122 7.17 -6.40 -18.98
N ALA A 123 7.25 -7.67 -19.40
CA ALA A 123 7.34 -8.08 -20.81
C ALA A 123 6.01 -8.48 -21.48
N LYS A 124 4.83 -8.08 -20.96
CA LYS A 124 3.52 -8.31 -21.62
C LYS A 124 2.74 -7.04 -21.90
N THR A 125 3.43 -5.98 -22.29
CA THR A 125 2.83 -4.83 -22.98
C THR A 125 3.65 -4.52 -24.21
N GLY A 126 3.37 -5.27 -25.28
CA GLY A 126 3.94 -5.15 -26.62
C GLY A 126 3.18 -6.08 -27.55
#